data_AF-A0A376ZQ04-F1
#
_entry.id   AF-A0A376ZQ04-F1
#
_cell.length_a   1.000
_cell.length_b   1.000
_cell.length_c   1.000
_cell.angle_alpha   90.00
_cell.angle_beta   90.00
_cell.angle_gamma   90.00
#
_symmetry.space_group_name_H-M   'P 1'
#
loop_
_entity.id
_entity.type
_entity.pdbx_description
1 polymer ?
#
loop_
_entity_poly.entity_id
_entity_poly.type
_entity_poly.pdbx_seq_one_letter_code
_entity_poly.pdbx_strand_id
1 'polypeptide(L)'
;MGGVGNDGHIAFNEPASSLASRTRIKTLTHDTRVANSRFFDNDVNQVPKYALTVGVGTLLDAEEVMILVLGSQKHWHCRLQLKVA
;
A
#
# COMPACT_ATOMS: atom_id res chain seq x y z
N MET A 1 6.18 -3.06 -11.03
CA MET A 1 7.02 -3.16 -9.82
C MET A 1 6.37 -2.38 -8.69
N GLY A 2 6.34 -2.92 -7.47
CA GLY A 2 5.72 -2.28 -6.31
C GLY A 2 6.44 -2.63 -5.00
N GLY A 3 6.03 -1.98 -3.91
CA GLY A 3 6.52 -2.28 -2.56
C GLY A 3 5.37 -2.66 -1.63
N VAL A 4 5.72 -3.27 -0.49
CA VAL A 4 4.76 -3.62 0.56
C VAL A 4 4.90 -2.69 1.78
N GLY A 5 3.76 -2.25 2.31
CA GLY A 5 3.67 -1.49 3.56
C GLY A 5 4.00 -2.34 4.79
N ASN A 6 4.17 -1.70 5.94
CA ASN A 6 4.47 -2.40 7.21
C ASN A 6 3.30 -3.27 7.71
N ASP A 7 2.08 -2.94 7.29
CA ASP A 7 0.81 -3.63 7.52
C ASP A 7 0.46 -4.62 6.40
N GLY A 8 1.32 -4.78 5.39
CA GLY A 8 1.08 -5.64 4.24
C GLY A 8 0.31 -4.98 3.08
N HIS A 9 -0.03 -3.69 3.11
CA HIS A 9 -0.72 -3.09 1.96
C HIS A 9 0.18 -3.03 0.72
N ILE A 10 -0.44 -3.14 -0.46
CA ILE A 10 0.21 -2.88 -1.77
C ILE A 10 -0.42 -1.61 -2.34
N ALA A 11 0.42 -0.64 -2.76
CA ALA A 11 -0.02 0.72 -3.06
C ALA A 11 -0.81 1.31 -1.88
N PHE A 12 -1.94 2.00 -2.10
CA PHE A 12 -2.81 2.45 -1.00
C PHE A 12 -4.01 1.52 -0.77
N ASN A 13 -3.88 0.23 -1.09
CA ASN A 13 -4.90 -0.77 -0.77
C ASN A 13 -4.72 -1.26 0.66
N GLU A 14 -5.19 -0.45 1.61
CA GLU A 14 -5.23 -0.77 3.04
C GLU A 14 -5.95 -2.10 3.33
N PRO A 15 -5.66 -2.75 4.48
CA PRO A 15 -6.38 -3.93 4.94
C PRO A 15 -7.90 -3.74 4.86
N ALA A 16 -8.62 -4.80 4.45
CA ALA A 16 -10.06 -4.79 4.10
C ALA A 16 -10.43 -4.16 2.74
N SER A 17 -9.47 -3.77 1.90
CA SER A 17 -9.76 -3.44 0.50
C SER A 17 -10.19 -4.67 -0.29
N SER A 18 -11.19 -4.54 -1.16
CA SER A 18 -11.66 -5.63 -2.03
C SER A 18 -10.56 -6.15 -2.95
N LEU A 19 -10.42 -7.47 -3.05
CA LEU A 19 -9.49 -8.14 -3.95
C LEU A 19 -9.81 -7.88 -5.43
N ALA A 20 -11.07 -7.57 -5.76
CA ALA A 20 -11.50 -7.22 -7.11
C ALA A 20 -11.50 -5.70 -7.38
N SER A 21 -10.83 -4.91 -6.53
CA SER A 21 -10.83 -3.45 -6.66
C SER A 21 -10.15 -2.97 -7.94
N ARG A 22 -10.68 -1.88 -8.52
CA ARG A 22 -10.10 -1.13 -9.63
C ARG A 22 -9.47 0.18 -9.15
N THR A 23 -8.83 0.91 -10.06
CA THR A 23 -8.27 2.24 -9.78
C THR A 23 -9.33 3.17 -9.22
N ARG A 24 -9.06 3.76 -8.06
CA ARG A 24 -10.03 4.58 -7.32
C ARG A 24 -9.34 5.65 -6.48
N ILE A 25 -10.13 6.63 -6.05
CA ILE A 25 -9.73 7.54 -4.98
C ILE A 25 -9.85 6.79 -3.65
N LYS A 26 -8.81 6.90 -2.82
CA LYS A 26 -8.75 6.32 -1.48
C LYS A 26 -8.43 7.42 -0.48
N THR A 27 -9.18 7.45 0.61
CA THR A 27 -8.88 8.29 1.76
C THR A 27 -7.71 7.66 2.52
N LEU A 28 -6.66 8.44 2.76
CA LEU A 28 -5.50 7.99 3.52
C LEU A 28 -5.84 7.94 5.00
N THR A 29 -5.54 6.81 5.66
CA THR A 29 -5.61 6.70 7.12
C THR A 29 -4.66 7.67 7.81
N HIS A 30 -4.97 7.96 9.07
CA HIS A 30 -4.12 8.79 9.92
C HIS A 30 -2.68 8.23 10.01
N ASP A 31 -2.54 6.91 10.19
CA ASP A 31 -1.22 6.27 10.30
C ASP A 31 -0.41 6.40 9.01
N THR A 32 -1.06 6.28 7.86
CA THR A 32 -0.40 6.51 6.56
C THR A 32 0.05 7.96 6.42
N ARG A 33 -0.76 8.92 6.88
CA ARG A 33 -0.39 10.34 6.86
C ARG A 33 0.76 10.65 7.83
N VAL A 34 0.78 10.05 9.02
CA VAL A 34 1.89 10.17 9.98
C VAL A 34 3.17 9.52 9.43
N ALA A 35 3.07 8.34 8.81
CA ALA A 35 4.22 7.69 8.21
C ALA A 35 4.84 8.53 7.07
N ASN A 36 3.99 9.23 6.31
CA ASN A 36 4.42 10.05 5.17
C ASN A 36 4.76 11.51 5.55
N SER A 37 4.43 11.99 6.75
CA SER A 37 4.76 13.37 7.16
C SER A 37 6.26 13.66 7.12
N ARG A 38 7.10 12.62 7.22
CA ARG A 38 8.56 12.71 7.00
C ARG A 38 8.95 13.37 5.67
N PHE A 39 8.07 13.32 4.67
CA PHE A 39 8.27 13.92 3.34
C PHE A 39 7.66 15.31 3.20
N PHE A 40 6.96 15.80 4.24
CA PHE A 40 6.23 17.07 4.28
C PHE A 40 6.63 17.86 5.55
N ASP A 41 7.92 18.10 5.75
CA ASP A 41 8.47 18.85 6.89
C ASP A 41 8.02 18.34 8.28
N ASN A 42 7.68 17.05 8.38
CA ASN A 42 7.08 16.43 9.56
C ASN A 42 5.71 16.99 9.97
N ASP A 43 5.02 17.73 9.09
CA ASP A 43 3.68 18.25 9.32
C ASP A 43 2.61 17.36 8.67
N VAL A 44 1.79 16.71 9.50
CA VAL A 44 0.70 15.84 9.06
C VAL A 44 -0.38 16.63 8.30
N ASN A 45 -0.57 17.92 8.60
CA ASN A 45 -1.60 18.75 7.96
C ASN A 45 -1.28 19.06 6.50
N GLN A 46 0.00 19.06 6.14
CA GLN A 46 0.45 19.24 4.75
C GLN A 46 0.29 17.96 3.91
N VAL A 47 0.16 16.80 4.56
CA VAL A 47 -0.03 15.53 3.86
C VAL A 47 -1.46 15.47 3.28
N PRO A 48 -1.61 15.25 1.96
CA PRO A 48 -2.91 15.12 1.31
C PRO A 48 -3.83 14.09 1.99
N LYS A 49 -5.12 14.36 2.04
CA LYS A 49 -6.13 13.46 2.64
C LYS A 49 -6.54 12.32 1.71
N TYR A 50 -6.34 12.50 0.40
CA TYR A 50 -6.79 11.57 -0.63
C TYR A 50 -5.62 11.21 -1.55
N ALA A 51 -5.62 9.98 -2.02
CA ALA A 51 -4.71 9.50 -3.04
C ALA A 51 -5.48 8.74 -4.12
N LEU A 52 -4.98 8.79 -5.35
CA LEU A 52 -5.38 7.86 -6.40
C LEU A 52 -4.52 6.60 -6.28
N THR A 53 -5.16 5.44 -6.24
CA THR A 53 -4.46 4.15 -6.16
C THR A 53 -4.99 3.18 -7.17
N VAL A 54 -4.09 2.39 -7.75
CA VAL A 54 -4.44 1.18 -8.49
C VAL A 54 -5.11 0.19 -7.54
N GLY A 55 -6.13 -0.51 -8.04
CA GLY A 55 -6.79 -1.56 -7.27
C GLY A 55 -6.05 -2.89 -7.36
N VAL A 56 -6.40 -3.82 -6.47
CA VAL A 56 -5.82 -5.17 -6.45
C VAL A 56 -6.15 -5.94 -7.73
N GLY A 57 -7.38 -5.81 -8.24
CA GLY A 57 -7.77 -6.41 -9.51
C GLY A 57 -7.09 -5.76 -10.72
N THR A 58 -6.57 -4.54 -10.60
CA THR A 58 -5.76 -3.91 -11.65
C THR A 58 -4.30 -4.41 -11.60
N LEU A 59 -3.81 -4.74 -10.41
CA LEU A 59 -2.50 -5.39 -10.24
C LEU A 59 -2.53 -6.83 -10.78
N LEU A 60 -3.61 -7.57 -10.53
CA LEU A 60 -3.77 -8.96 -11.01
C LEU A 60 -3.97 -9.07 -12.53
N ASP A 61 -4.42 -8.00 -13.19
CA ASP A 61 -4.52 -7.96 -14.65
C ASP A 61 -3.15 -7.76 -15.34
N ALA A 62 -2.08 -7.50 -14.58
CA ALA A 62 -0.74 -7.36 -15.14
C ALA A 62 -0.13 -8.72 -15.49
N GLU A 63 0.63 -8.78 -16.58
CA GLU A 63 1.31 -10.01 -17.02
C GLU A 63 2.37 -10.48 -16.01
N GLU A 64 3.07 -9.55 -15.36
CA GLU A 64 4.04 -9.85 -14.31
C GLU A 64 4.02 -8.78 -13.21
N VAL A 65 4.03 -9.23 -11.95
CA VAL A 65 4.04 -8.34 -10.76
C VAL A 65 5.27 -8.64 -9.90
N MET A 66 6.21 -7.70 -9.88
CA MET A 66 7.37 -7.73 -9.00
C MET A 66 7.15 -6.89 -7.74
N ILE A 67 7.29 -7.49 -6.56
CA ILE A 67 7.17 -6.83 -5.25
C ILE A 67 8.53 -6.81 -4.54
N LEU A 68 9.00 -5.61 -4.17
CA LEU A 68 10.24 -5.41 -3.41
C LEU A 68 9.93 -5.28 -1.92
N VAL A 69 10.56 -6.15 -1.11
CA VAL A 69 10.41 -6.16 0.35
C VAL A 69 11.78 -5.96 1.00
N LEU A 70 11.94 -4.83 1.69
CA LEU A 70 13.18 -4.44 2.33
C LEU A 70 12.96 -4.23 3.84
N GLY A 71 13.81 -4.85 4.66
CA GLY A 71 13.83 -4.71 6.11
C GLY A 71 13.08 -5.81 6.88
N SER A 72 13.61 -6.16 8.06
CA SER A 72 13.06 -7.20 8.95
C SER A 72 11.65 -6.90 9.48
N GLN A 73 11.28 -5.62 9.54
CA GLN A 73 9.96 -5.16 9.98
C GLN A 73 8.80 -5.65 9.10
N LYS A 74 9.10 -6.15 7.89
CA LYS A 74 8.10 -6.63 6.92
C LYS A 74 8.02 -8.16 6.85
N HIS A 75 8.83 -8.87 7.65
CA HIS A 75 8.99 -10.33 7.58
C HIS A 75 7.68 -11.11 7.76
N TRP A 76 6.85 -10.75 8.75
CA TRP A 76 5.61 -11.46 9.03
C TRP A 76 4.57 -11.31 7.90
N HIS A 77 4.42 -10.09 7.38
CA HIS A 77 3.46 -9.79 6.31
C HIS A 77 3.89 -10.41 4.97
N CYS A 78 5.20 -10.45 4.69
CA CYS A 78 5.73 -11.08 3.47
C CYS A 78 5.47 -12.60 3.44
N ARG A 79 5.51 -13.27 4.61
CA ARG A 79 5.26 -14.72 4.71
C ARG A 79 3.80 -15.09 4.42
N LEU A 80 2.86 -14.22 4.71
CA LEU A 80 1.45 -14.42 4.37
C LEU A 80 1.18 -14.19 2.88
N GLN A 81 1.78 -13.16 2.26
CA GLN A 81 1.48 -12.84 0.87
C GLN A 81 2.01 -13.88 -0.13
N LEU A 82 3.17 -14.49 0.14
CA LEU A 82 3.70 -15.59 -0.68
C LEU A 82 2.86 -16.88 -0.64
N LYS A 83 1.91 -17.00 0.29
CA LYS A 83 0.98 -18.15 0.34
C LYS A 83 -0.34 -17.91 -0.39
N VAL A 84 -0.62 -16.66 -0.76
CA VAL A 84 -1.88 -16.25 -1.41
C VAL A 84 -1.67 -16.02 -2.91
N ALA A 85 -0.41 -15.89 -3.36
CA ALA A 85 -0.03 -15.88 -4.77
C ALA A 85 0.18 -17.31 -5.29
#